data_AF-A0A1W6BVI8-F1
#
_entry.id   AF-A0A1W6BVI8-F1
#
_cell.length_a   1.000
_cell.length_b   1.000
_cell.length_c   1.000
_cell.angle_alpha   90.00
_cell.angle_beta   90.00
_cell.angle_gamma   90.00
#
_symmetry.space_group_name_H-M   'P 1'
#
loop_
_entity.id
_entity.type
_entity.pdbx_description
1 polymer ?
#
loop_
_entity_poly.entity_id
_entity_poly.type
_entity_poly.pdbx_seq_one_letter_code
_entity_poly.pdbx_strand_id
1 'polypeptide(L)'
;MQTKKLSIEEALKSEVINQKTFEKAERSKPGRKRKSEDEKVKYNIALYFNKQDFEFLGKMAEKEDETIQRFCKKIIARFLKSAKTLA
;
A
#
# COMPACT_ATOMS: atom_id res chain seq x y z
N MET A 1 -33.28 -2.35 36.27
CA MET A 1 -31.86 -2.03 36.01
C MET A 1 -31.44 -0.95 36.99
N GLN A 2 -30.61 -1.28 37.99
CA GLN A 2 -30.09 -0.29 38.94
C GLN A 2 -28.89 0.42 38.31
N THR A 3 -28.95 1.76 38.23
CA THR A 3 -27.82 2.60 37.82
C THR A 3 -26.82 2.67 38.97
N LYS A 4 -25.69 1.98 38.84
CA LYS A 4 -24.55 2.15 39.75
C LYS A 4 -24.03 3.58 39.62
N LYS A 5 -24.20 4.39 40.67
CA LYS A 5 -23.52 5.69 40.81
C LYS A 5 -22.07 5.40 41.20
N LEU A 6 -21.15 5.51 40.24
CA LEU A 6 -19.71 5.49 40.52
C LEU A 6 -19.36 6.70 41.39
N SER A 7 -18.44 6.53 42.34
CA SER A 7 -17.97 7.66 43.16
C SER A 7 -17.20 8.66 42.28
N ILE A 8 -17.11 9.92 42.71
CA ILE A 8 -16.33 10.96 42.02
C ILE A 8 -14.88 10.50 41.81
N GLU A 9 -14.33 9.74 42.75
CA GLU A 9 -12.97 9.18 42.70
C GLU A 9 -12.83 8.07 41.65
N GLU A 10 -13.88 7.27 41.44
CA GLU A 10 -13.92 6.25 40.39
C GLU A 10 -14.08 6.89 39.00
N ALA A 11 -14.88 7.96 38.91
CA ALA A 11 -15.02 8.78 37.70
C ALA A 11 -13.67 9.41 37.32
N LEU A 12 -12.96 10.03 38.28
CA LEU A 12 -11.64 10.62 38.07
C LEU A 12 -10.58 9.60 37.60
N LYS A 13 -10.63 8.35 38.10
CA LYS A 13 -9.74 7.28 37.61
C LYS A 13 -10.09 6.84 36.19
N SER A 14 -11.38 6.81 35.85
CA SER A 14 -11.84 6.48 34.50
C SER A 14 -11.62 7.62 33.49
N GLU A 15 -11.59 8.87 33.95
CA GLU A 15 -11.34 10.10 33.18
C GLU A 15 -9.86 10.46 32.98
N VAL A 16 -8.93 9.63 33.47
CA VAL A 16 -7.61 9.49 32.83
C VAL A 16 -7.74 8.82 31.45
N ILE A 17 -8.92 8.92 30.83
CA ILE A 17 -9.13 9.21 29.41
C ILE A 17 -7.90 9.93 28.89
N ASN A 18 -7.13 9.19 28.10
CA ASN A 18 -6.17 9.60 27.08
C ASN A 18 -6.36 11.04 26.57
N GLN A 19 -6.06 12.04 27.39
CA GLN A 19 -6.01 13.42 26.96
C GLN A 19 -4.82 13.50 25.98
N LYS A 20 -5.14 13.81 24.73
CA LYS A 20 -4.13 14.17 23.74
C LYS A 20 -3.58 15.52 24.19
N THR A 21 -2.49 15.49 24.96
CA THR A 21 -1.74 16.70 25.29
C THR A 21 -1.31 17.40 23.99
N PHE A 22 -1.24 18.72 24.01
CA PHE A 22 -0.79 19.53 22.85
C PHE A 22 0.54 19.03 22.29
N GLU A 23 1.45 18.57 23.16
CA GLU A 23 2.72 17.95 22.78
C GLU A 23 2.57 16.70 21.88
N LYS A 24 1.53 15.88 22.10
CA LYS A 24 1.24 14.70 21.25
C LYS A 24 0.65 15.10 19.91
N ALA A 25 -0.10 16.22 19.86
CA ALA A 25 -0.64 16.77 18.63
C ALA A 25 0.45 17.44 17.77
N GLU A 26 1.38 18.17 18.40
CA GLU A 26 2.54 18.78 17.73
C GLU A 26 3.52 17.74 17.17
N ARG A 27 3.71 16.60 17.86
CA ARG A 27 4.49 15.47 17.34
C ARG A 27 3.78 14.67 16.24
N SER A 28 2.47 14.85 16.07
CA SER A 28 1.72 14.18 15.01
C SER A 28 1.95 14.90 13.69
N LYS A 29 2.70 14.27 12.78
CA LYS A 29 3.01 14.86 11.46
C LYS A 29 1.69 15.19 10.75
N PRO A 30 1.42 16.45 10.39
CA PRO A 30 0.24 16.81 9.61
C PRO A 30 0.34 16.13 8.24
N GLY A 31 -0.63 15.27 7.92
CA GLY A 31 -0.65 14.53 6.66
C GLY A 31 -1.55 13.30 6.67
N ARG A 32 -1.71 12.68 5.49
CA ARG A 32 -2.46 11.44 5.32
C ARG A 32 -1.86 10.35 6.19
N LYS A 33 -2.67 9.67 7.00
CA LYS A 33 -2.24 8.50 7.79
C LYS A 33 -1.49 7.53 6.87
N ARG A 34 -0.29 7.09 7.29
CA ARG A 34 0.44 6.07 6.56
C ARG A 34 -0.44 4.82 6.51
N LYS A 35 -0.68 4.32 5.30
CA LYS A 35 -1.31 3.02 5.10
C LYS A 35 -0.50 1.95 5.83
N SER A 36 -1.17 1.05 6.53
CA SER A 36 -0.55 -0.18 7.05
C SER A 36 0.04 -0.99 5.89
N GLU A 37 1.01 -1.88 6.15
CA GLU A 37 1.56 -2.74 5.09
C GLU A 37 0.48 -3.61 4.45
N ASP A 38 -0.53 -4.03 5.22
CA ASP A 38 -1.68 -4.80 4.74
C ASP A 38 -2.58 -4.00 3.78
N GLU A 39 -2.60 -2.66 3.93
CA GLU A 39 -3.29 -1.75 3.00
C GLU A 39 -2.48 -1.46 1.72
N LYS A 40 -1.20 -1.87 1.67
CA LYS A 40 -0.35 -1.75 0.49
C LYS A 40 -0.40 -3.04 -0.30
N VAL A 41 -1.39 -3.14 -1.17
CA VAL A 41 -1.54 -4.29 -2.06
C VAL A 41 -0.35 -4.36 -3.03
N LYS A 42 0.55 -5.32 -2.80
CA LYS A 42 1.63 -5.69 -3.73
C LYS A 42 1.36 -7.09 -4.26
N TYR A 43 1.07 -7.19 -5.55
CA TYR A 43 0.97 -8.48 -6.24
C TYR A 43 2.30 -8.81 -6.89
N ASN A 44 2.88 -9.94 -6.49
CA ASN A 44 4.04 -10.51 -7.16
C ASN A 44 3.54 -11.49 -8.22
N ILE A 45 3.97 -11.30 -9.46
CA ILE A 45 3.62 -12.16 -10.59
C ILE A 45 4.92 -12.80 -11.07
N ALA A 46 4.96 -14.13 -11.05
CA ALA A 46 6.03 -14.91 -11.64
C ALA A 46 5.61 -15.34 -13.06
N LEU A 47 6.48 -15.09 -14.04
CA LEU A 47 6.27 -15.50 -15.43
C LEU A 47 7.43 -16.43 -15.82
N TYR A 48 7.09 -17.53 -16.48
CA TYR A 48 8.06 -18.50 -16.97
C TYR A 48 8.16 -18.37 -18.48
N PHE A 49 9.39 -18.35 -18.98
CA PHE A 49 9.70 -18.25 -20.39
C PHE A 49 10.71 -19.33 -20.76
N ASN A 50 10.68 -19.75 -22.02
CA ASN A 50 11.78 -20.53 -22.56
C ASN A 50 13.03 -19.65 -22.61
N LYS A 51 14.20 -20.29 -22.58
CA LYS A 51 15.49 -19.58 -22.55
C LYS A 51 15.64 -18.59 -23.72
N GLN A 52 15.26 -19.01 -24.92
CA GLN A 52 15.34 -18.18 -26.14
C GLN A 52 14.46 -16.93 -26.04
N ASP A 53 13.22 -17.07 -25.56
CA ASP A 53 12.29 -15.95 -25.42
C ASP A 53 12.76 -14.96 -24.34
N PHE A 54 13.32 -15.49 -23.24
CA PHE A 54 13.86 -14.66 -22.17
C PHE A 54 15.07 -13.83 -22.64
N GLU A 55 16.00 -14.46 -23.38
CA GLU A 55 17.15 -13.76 -23.97
C GLU A 55 16.71 -12.71 -24.99
N PHE A 56 15.70 -13.02 -25.81
CA PHE A 56 15.12 -12.07 -26.75
C PHE A 56 14.52 -10.85 -26.04
N LEU A 57 13.72 -11.06 -24.99
CA LEU A 57 13.17 -9.99 -24.16
C LEU A 57 14.27 -9.16 -23.49
N GLY A 58 15.36 -9.79 -23.05
CA GLY A 58 16.55 -9.12 -22.52
C GLY A 58 17.13 -8.11 -23.50
N LYS A 59 17.41 -8.56 -24.73
CA LYS A 59 17.95 -7.70 -25.80
C LYS A 59 17.02 -6.56 -26.18
N MET A 60 15.71 -6.78 -26.13
CA MET A 60 14.73 -5.73 -26.43
C MET A 60 14.64 -4.70 -25.31
N ALA A 61 14.73 -5.14 -24.04
CA ALA A 61 14.76 -4.24 -22.90
C ALA A 61 16.03 -3.37 -22.87
N GLU A 62 17.19 -3.95 -23.19
CA GLU A 62 18.47 -3.22 -23.32
C GLU A 62 18.40 -2.10 -24.37
N LYS A 63 17.74 -2.35 -25.51
CA LYS A 63 17.55 -1.33 -26.55
C LYS A 63 16.70 -0.14 -26.09
N GLU A 64 15.80 -0.34 -25.14
CA GLU A 64 14.96 0.72 -24.56
C GLU A 64 15.58 1.34 -23.28
N ASP A 65 16.79 0.93 -22.89
CA ASP A 65 17.43 1.32 -21.62
C ASP A 65 16.53 1.06 -20.40
N GLU A 66 15.82 -0.07 -20.40
CA GLU A 66 14.92 -0.49 -19.34
C GLU A 66 15.33 -1.86 -18.77
N THR A 67 14.94 -2.13 -17.52
CA THR A 67 15.03 -3.49 -16.97
C THR A 67 13.97 -4.39 -17.61
N ILE A 68 14.28 -5.69 -17.77
CA ILE A 68 13.35 -6.68 -18.32
C ILE A 68 11.99 -6.63 -17.61
N GLN A 69 11.99 -6.52 -16.29
CA GLN A 69 10.77 -6.44 -15.48
C GLN A 69 9.89 -5.24 -15.86
N ARG A 70 10.51 -4.06 -16.05
CA ARG A 70 9.79 -2.84 -16.44
C ARG A 70 9.27 -2.95 -17.87
N PHE A 71 10.10 -3.44 -18.77
CA PHE A 71 9.77 -3.66 -20.17
C PHE A 71 8.56 -4.62 -20.32
N CYS A 72 8.59 -5.78 -19.64
CA CYS A 72 7.47 -6.72 -19.64
C CYS A 72 6.18 -6.10 -19.09
N LYS A 73 6.26 -5.34 -17.99
CA LYS A 73 5.08 -4.63 -17.44
C LYS A 73 4.48 -3.64 -18.43
N LYS A 74 5.33 -2.90 -19.16
CA LYS A 74 4.92 -1.93 -20.17
C LYS A 74 4.20 -2.60 -21.35
N ILE A 75 4.71 -3.73 -21.83
CA ILE A 75 4.05 -4.53 -22.87
C ILE A 75 2.67 -5.02 -22.40
N ILE A 76 2.60 -5.65 -21.22
CA ILE A 76 1.35 -6.18 -20.67
C ILE A 76 0.33 -5.06 -20.47
N ALA A 77 0.74 -3.92 -19.92
CA ALA A 77 -0.14 -2.77 -19.74
C ALA A 77 -0.68 -2.22 -21.07
N ARG A 78 0.17 -2.16 -22.11
CA ARG A 78 -0.23 -1.74 -23.46
C ARG A 78 -1.25 -2.71 -24.05
N PHE A 79 -0.99 -4.01 -23.95
CA PHE A 79 -1.89 -5.05 -24.45
C PHE A 79 -3.26 -5.02 -23.75
N LEU A 80 -3.28 -4.87 -22.42
CA LEU A 80 -4.53 -4.76 -21.67
C LEU A 80 -5.31 -3.50 -22.03
N LYS A 81 -4.62 -2.38 -22.28
CA LYS A 81 -5.25 -1.14 -22.72
C LYS A 81 -5.90 -1.31 -24.10
N SER A 82 -5.19 -1.93 -25.06
CA SER A 82 -5.74 -2.19 -26.39
C SER A 82 -6.90 -3.19 -26.35
N ALA A 83 -6.81 -4.24 -25.53
CA ALA A 83 -7.87 -5.24 -25.40
C ALA A 83 -9.16 -4.63 -24.82
N LYS A 84 -9.04 -3.71 -23.84
CA LYS A 84 -10.19 -3.00 -23.27
C LYS A 84 -10.85 -2.00 -24.22
N THR A 85 -10.14 -1.50 -25.23
CA THR A 85 -10.73 -0.62 -26.26
C THR A 85 -11.43 -1.39 -27.38
N LEU A 86 -11.19 -2.70 -27.48
CA LEU A 86 -11.80 -3.59 -28.48
C LEU A 86 -13.03 -4.35 -27.95
N ALA A 87 -13.29 -4.28 -26.63
CA ALA A 87 -14.43 -4.88 -25.95
C ALA A 87 -15.43 -3.79 -25.56
#